data_AF-A0A699R7H3-F1
#
_entry.id   AF-A0A699R7H3-F1
#
_cell.length_a   1.000
_cell.length_b   1.000
_cell.length_c   1.000
_cell.angle_alpha   90.00
_cell.angle_beta   90.00
_cell.angle_gamma   90.00
#
_symmetry.space_group_name_H-M   'P 1'
#
loop_
_entity.id
_entity.type
_entity.pdbx_description
1 polymer ?
#
loop_
_entity_poly.entity_id
_entity_poly.type
_entity_poly.pdbx_seq_one_letter_code
_entity_poly.pdbx_strand_id
1 'polypeptide(L)'
;MEELPDVLWAHRTMIKSSNEDTPFSLTYETEAVIPAEIDMPTLRTVEVDLVQNDEALRINLDLLEEKREQATIREAKSKTKMEKYYNSKV
;
A
#
# COMPACT_ATOMS: atom_id res chain seq x y z
N MET A 1 -23.47 2.84 10.36
CA MET A 1 -23.15 2.01 9.17
C MET A 1 -22.55 2.85 8.05
N GLU A 2 -22.64 4.19 8.13
CA GLU A 2 -22.04 5.14 7.17
C GLU A 2 -20.50 5.15 7.18
N GLU A 3 -19.84 4.84 8.30
CA GLU A 3 -18.36 4.88 8.41
C GLU A 3 -17.62 3.67 7.81
N LEU A 4 -18.33 2.58 7.53
CA LEU A 4 -17.67 1.33 7.11
C LEU A 4 -16.91 1.47 5.77
N PRO A 5 -17.44 2.14 4.73
CA PRO A 5 -16.71 2.39 3.49
C PRO A 5 -15.41 3.16 3.71
N ASP A 6 -15.43 4.19 4.55
CA ASP A 6 -14.26 5.04 4.82
C ASP A 6 -13.18 4.28 5.59
N VAL A 7 -13.57 3.48 6.59
CA VAL A 7 -12.65 2.60 7.32
C VAL A 7 -12.01 1.57 6.39
N LEU A 8 -12.80 0.96 5.49
CA LEU A 8 -12.27 0.01 4.52
C LEU A 8 -11.32 0.68 3.52
N TRP A 9 -11.63 1.90 3.10
CA TRP A 9 -10.76 2.69 2.22
C TRP A 9 -9.41 2.97 2.90
N ALA A 10 -9.44 3.57 4.09
CA ALA A 10 -8.24 3.85 4.87
C ALA A 10 -7.42 2.59 5.14
N HIS A 11 -8.08 1.46 5.44
CA HIS A 11 -7.38 0.20 5.66
C HIS A 11 -6.63 -0.28 4.40
N ARG A 12 -7.17 -0.03 3.20
CA ARG A 12 -6.59 -0.48 1.93
C ARG A 12 -5.51 0.46 1.39
N THR A 13 -5.65 1.78 1.58
CA THR A 13 -4.75 2.76 0.98
C THR A 13 -3.71 3.33 1.94
N MET A 14 -3.78 3.02 3.23
CA MET A 14 -2.79 3.48 4.20
C MET A 14 -1.62 2.51 4.31
N ILE A 15 -0.41 3.08 4.36
CA ILE A 15 0.84 2.33 4.57
C ILE A 15 0.77 1.57 5.89
N LYS A 16 1.06 0.27 5.86
CA LYS A 16 1.13 -0.54 7.06
C LYS A 16 2.52 -0.39 7.69
N SER A 17 2.58 -0.09 8.98
CA SER A 17 3.84 -0.03 9.73
C SER A 17 4.60 -1.37 9.80
N SER A 18 3.93 -2.49 9.49
CA SER A 18 4.53 -3.82 9.51
C SER A 18 5.35 -4.15 8.27
N ASN A 19 5.00 -3.59 7.10
CA ASN A 19 5.63 -3.90 5.82
C ASN A 19 5.98 -2.67 4.96
N GLU A 20 5.58 -1.48 5.39
CA GLU A 20 5.82 -0.19 4.73
C GLU A 20 5.13 -0.04 3.36
N ASP A 21 4.20 -0.93 3.03
CA ASP A 21 3.41 -0.91 1.79
C ASP A 21 1.91 -0.72 2.10
N THR A 22 1.13 -0.36 1.07
CA THR A 22 -0.34 -0.33 1.19
C THR A 22 -0.93 -1.68 0.75
N PRO A 23 -1.99 -2.18 1.40
CA PRO A 23 -2.64 -3.40 0.94
C PRO A 23 -3.18 -3.30 -0.50
N PHE A 24 -3.55 -2.09 -0.92
CA PHE A 24 -4.01 -1.84 -2.29
C PHE A 24 -2.89 -2.07 -3.30
N SER A 25 -1.70 -1.50 -3.12
CA SER A 25 -0.60 -1.67 -4.08
C SER A 25 -0.06 -3.10 -4.14
N LEU A 26 -0.12 -3.86 -3.05
CA LEU A 26 0.22 -5.29 -3.07
C LEU A 26 -0.80 -6.13 -3.87
N THR A 27 -2.05 -5.66 -3.98
CA THR A 27 -3.12 -6.38 -4.69
C THR A 27 -3.22 -5.95 -6.15
N TYR A 28 -3.18 -4.64 -6.40
CA TYR A 28 -3.45 -4.00 -7.69
C TYR A 28 -2.20 -3.37 -8.31
N GLU A 29 -1.01 -3.71 -7.81
CA GLU A 29 0.32 -3.34 -8.34
C GLU A 29 0.71 -1.86 -8.23
N THR A 30 -0.26 -0.96 -8.07
CA THR A 30 -0.06 0.48 -8.01
C THR A 30 -0.89 1.10 -6.90
N GLU A 31 -0.51 2.30 -6.47
CA GLU A 31 -1.25 3.05 -5.43
C GLU A 31 -2.54 3.65 -5.98
N ALA A 32 -3.62 3.52 -5.20
CA ALA A 32 -4.90 4.11 -5.55
C ALA A 32 -4.83 5.65 -5.60
N VAL A 33 -5.59 6.24 -6.52
CA VAL A 33 -5.96 7.67 -6.44
C VAL A 33 -7.01 7.80 -5.34
N ILE A 34 -6.69 8.51 -4.26
CA ILE A 34 -7.61 8.68 -3.14
C ILE A 34 -8.64 9.77 -3.45
N PRO A 35 -9.87 9.69 -2.90
CA PRO A 35 -10.92 10.69 -3.13
C PRO A 35 -10.46 12.13 -2.85
N ALA A 36 -9.62 12.32 -1.81
CA ALA A 36 -9.09 13.64 -1.46
C ALA A 36 -8.24 14.26 -2.59
N GLU A 37 -7.57 13.46 -3.42
CA GLU A 37 -6.81 13.97 -4.58
C GLU A 37 -7.72 14.34 -5.75
N ILE A 38 -8.94 13.78 -5.81
CA ILE A 38 -9.95 14.14 -6.79
C ILE A 38 -10.62 15.45 -6.38
N ASP A 39 -10.99 15.57 -5.09
CA ASP A 39 -11.60 16.77 -4.52
C ASP A 39 -10.61 17.95 -4.48
N MET A 40 -9.33 17.66 -4.25
CA MET A 40 -8.22 18.60 -4.31
C MET A 40 -7.17 18.11 -5.31
N PRO A 41 -7.28 18.53 -6.59
CA PRO A 41 -6.39 18.07 -7.65
C PRO A 41 -4.92 18.22 -7.28
N THR A 42 -4.19 17.10 -7.32
CA THR A 42 -2.74 17.03 -7.16
C THR A 42 -2.05 16.91 -8.52
N LEU A 43 -0.71 17.03 -8.55
CA LEU A 43 0.08 16.79 -9.77
C LEU A 43 -0.27 15.46 -10.45
N ARG A 44 -0.50 14.41 -9.64
CA ARG A 44 -0.88 13.08 -10.14
C ARG A 44 -2.20 13.09 -10.94
N THR A 45 -3.14 13.96 -10.56
CA THR A 45 -4.45 14.07 -11.22
C THR A 45 -4.50 15.16 -12.29
N VAL A 46 -3.61 16.16 -12.22
CA VAL A 46 -3.59 17.32 -13.15
C VAL A 46 -2.67 17.06 -14.34
N GLU A 47 -1.53 16.41 -14.13
CA GLU A 47 -0.49 16.19 -15.14
C GLU A 47 -0.40 14.71 -15.52
N VAL A 48 -1.48 14.17 -16.11
CA VAL A 48 -1.54 12.77 -16.53
C VAL A 48 -0.86 12.59 -17.89
N ASP A 49 0.34 12.02 -17.88
CA ASP A 49 0.99 11.47 -19.08
C ASP A 49 0.64 9.99 -19.22
N LEU A 50 -0.22 9.67 -20.20
CA LEU A 50 -0.69 8.31 -20.44
C LEU A 50 0.43 7.35 -20.86
N VAL A 51 1.43 7.83 -21.59
CA VAL A 51 2.52 6.98 -22.09
C VAL A 51 3.45 6.61 -20.95
N GLN A 52 3.84 7.59 -20.14
CA GLN A 52 4.68 7.34 -18.97
C GLN A 52 3.93 6.51 -17.92
N ASN A 53 2.63 6.70 -17.76
CA ASN A 53 1.82 5.88 -16.85
C ASN A 53 1.74 4.42 -17.31
N ASP A 54 1.56 4.15 -18.61
CA ASP A 54 1.57 2.77 -19.13
C ASP A 54 2.93 2.09 -18.93
N GLU A 55 4.02 2.82 -19.18
CA GLU A 55 5.38 2.32 -18.94
C GLU A 55 5.60 2.00 -17.45
N ALA A 56 5.20 2.91 -16.55
CA ALA A 56 5.29 2.70 -15.11
C ALA A 56 4.43 1.50 -14.63
N LEU A 57 3.25 1.29 -15.20
CA LEU A 57 2.40 0.13 -14.89
C LEU A 57 3.08 -1.19 -15.28
N ARG A 58 3.74 -1.26 -16.44
CA ARG A 58 4.50 -2.45 -16.85
C ARG A 58 5.65 -2.75 -15.89
N ILE A 59 6.39 -1.73 -15.46
CA ILE A 59 7.46 -1.89 -14.46
C ILE A 59 6.89 -2.38 -13.12
N ASN A 60 5.74 -1.83 -12.70
CA ASN A 60 5.09 -2.28 -11.46
C ASN A 60 4.66 -3.74 -11.52
N LEU A 61 4.15 -4.19 -12.68
CA LEU A 61 3.81 -5.59 -12.95
C LEU A 61 5.04 -6.51 -12.83
N ASP A 62 6.14 -6.13 -13.48
CA ASP A 62 7.38 -6.92 -13.47
C ASP A 62 7.96 -7.05 -12.06
N LEU A 63 7.82 -6.01 -11.22
CA LEU A 63 8.35 -5.95 -9.85
C LEU A 63 7.35 -6.41 -8.78
N LEU A 64 6.12 -6.79 -9.15
CA LEU A 64 5.05 -7.06 -8.20
C LEU A 64 5.40 -8.19 -7.23
N GLU A 65 5.94 -9.28 -7.77
CA GLU A 65 6.26 -10.46 -6.97
C GLU A 65 7.37 -10.15 -5.96
N GLU A 66 8.39 -9.40 -6.39
CA GLU A 66 9.46 -8.94 -5.50
C GLU A 66 8.91 -8.07 -4.36
N LYS A 67 7.99 -7.14 -4.67
CA LYS A 67 7.32 -6.31 -3.65
C LYS A 67 6.54 -7.17 -2.65
N ARG A 68 5.78 -8.17 -3.13
CA ARG A 68 5.02 -9.09 -2.26
C ARG A 68 5.91 -9.93 -1.37
N GLU A 69 7.02 -10.42 -1.90
CA GLU A 69 8.01 -11.17 -1.12
C GLU A 69 8.64 -10.28 -0.04
N GLN A 70 9.07 -9.06 -0.40
CA GLN A 70 9.62 -8.09 0.55
C GLN A 70 8.61 -7.75 1.66
N ALA A 71 7.35 -7.50 1.31
CA ALA A 71 6.30 -7.24 2.28
C ALA A 71 6.13 -8.41 3.25
N THR A 72 6.11 -9.65 2.74
CA THR A 72 6.00 -10.87 3.54
C THR A 72 7.16 -11.02 4.53
N ILE A 73 8.39 -10.77 4.07
CA ILE A 73 9.59 -10.80 4.92
C ILE A 73 9.49 -9.76 6.05
N ARG A 74 9.09 -8.53 5.72
CA ARG A 74 8.93 -7.44 6.71
C ARG A 74 7.85 -7.77 7.73
N GLU A 75 6.72 -8.33 7.30
CA GLU A 75 5.65 -8.77 8.20
C GLU A 75 6.12 -9.85 9.18
N ALA A 76 6.81 -10.88 8.68
CA ALA A 76 7.34 -11.96 9.51
C ALA A 76 8.31 -11.41 10.56
N LYS A 77 9.18 -10.47 10.17
CA LYS A 77 10.11 -9.78 11.08
C LYS A 77 9.37 -8.96 12.14
N SER A 78 8.32 -8.23 11.74
CA SER A 78 7.49 -7.44 12.65
C SER A 78 6.77 -8.31 13.67
N LYS A 79 6.14 -9.41 13.23
CA LYS A 79 5.48 -10.42 14.09
C LYS A 79 6.46 -11.01 15.10
N THR A 80 7.63 -11.46 14.64
CA THR A 80 8.70 -12.01 15.50
C THR A 80 9.14 -11.00 16.56
N LYS A 81 9.29 -9.72 16.20
CA LYS A 81 9.66 -8.66 17.15
C LYS A 81 8.58 -8.46 18.21
N MET A 82 7.32 -8.48 17.79
CA MET A 82 6.17 -8.34 18.68
C MET A 82 6.07 -9.52 19.67
N GLU A 83 6.23 -10.75 19.18
CA GLU A 83 6.25 -11.96 20.02
C GLU A 83 7.35 -11.90 21.06
N LYS A 84 8.58 -11.53 20.68
CA LYS A 84 9.70 -11.38 21.61
C LYS A 84 9.41 -10.35 22.71
N TYR A 85 8.80 -9.23 22.35
CA TYR A 85 8.44 -8.19 23.31
C TYR A 85 7.45 -8.69 24.35
N TYR A 86 6.37 -9.36 23.92
CA TYR A 86 5.36 -9.88 24.86
C TYR A 86 5.89 -11.03 25.71
N ASN A 87 6.66 -11.96 25.11
CA ASN A 87 7.27 -13.06 25.85
C ASN A 87 8.26 -12.58 26.92
N SER A 88 8.92 -11.43 26.71
CA SER A 88 9.83 -10.84 27.71
C SER A 88 9.13 -10.22 28.92
N LYS A 89 7.80 -10.04 28.85
CA LYS A 89 6.96 -9.45 29.90
C LYS A 89 6.23 -10.49 30.75
N VAL A 90 6.39 -11.77 30.42
CA VAL A 90 5.90 -12.94 31.18
C VAL A 90 7.06 -13.45 32.04
#